data_AF-A0A3D2R5A4-F1
#
_entry.id   AF-A0A3D2R5A4-F1
#
_cell.length_a   1.000
_cell.length_b   1.000
_cell.length_c   1.000
_cell.angle_alpha   90.00
_cell.angle_beta   90.00
_cell.angle_gamma   90.00
#
_symmetry.space_group_name_H-M   'P 1'
#
loop_
_entity.id
_entity.type
_entity.pdbx_description
1 polymer ?
#
loop_
_entity_poly.entity_id
_entity_poly.type
_entity_poly.pdbx_seq_one_letter_code
_entity_poly.pdbx_strand_id
1 'polypeptide(L)' 'MSYYDPKDLRKFGRITEWSESLGEKFFDYYNSVFKEGALTPREKSLIALAVAHTEMCPYCIDAYTKDGLERGITKEE' A
#
# COMPACT_ATOMS: atom_id res chain seq x y z
N MET A 1 6.47 -22.57 -9.79
CA MET A 1 7.31 -21.36 -9.83
C MET A 1 6.40 -20.20 -10.21
N SER A 2 5.95 -19.39 -9.25
CA SER A 2 5.22 -18.14 -9.54
C SER A 2 6.26 -17.02 -9.53
N TYR A 3 6.17 -16.08 -10.49
CA TYR A 3 7.03 -14.88 -10.50
C TYR A 3 6.79 -14.00 -9.27
N TYR A 4 5.61 -14.11 -8.65
CA TYR A 4 5.23 -13.41 -7.42
C TYR A 4 5.10 -14.40 -6.23
N ASP A 5 5.73 -14.08 -5.10
CA ASP A 5 5.55 -14.76 -3.81
C ASP A 5 4.90 -13.79 -2.81
N PRO A 6 3.66 -14.06 -2.33
CA PRO A 6 2.98 -13.22 -1.34
C PRO A 6 3.82 -12.92 -0.08
N LYS A 7 4.78 -13.79 0.27
CA LYS A 7 5.68 -13.59 1.42
C LYS A 7 6.65 -12.42 1.20
N ASP A 8 6.91 -12.01 -0.04
CA ASP A 8 7.83 -10.93 -0.34
C ASP A 8 7.29 -9.56 0.05
N LEU A 9 5.96 -9.38 0.03
CA LEU A 9 5.34 -8.13 0.51
C LEU A 9 5.72 -7.83 1.97
N ARG A 10 5.84 -8.86 2.81
CA ARG A 10 6.28 -8.70 4.22
C ARG A 10 7.71 -8.22 4.35
N LYS A 11 8.52 -8.38 3.31
CA LYS A 11 9.91 -7.94 3.26
C LYS A 11 10.04 -6.50 2.75
N PHE A 12 8.96 -5.85 2.32
CA PHE A 12 9.01 -4.53 1.69
C PHE A 12 9.70 -3.48 2.55
N GLY A 13 9.52 -3.49 3.88
CA GLY A 13 10.21 -2.57 4.79
C GLY A 13 11.75 -2.66 4.73
N ARG A 14 12.30 -3.81 4.33
CA ARG A 14 13.76 -4.05 4.28
C ARG A 14 14.47 -3.34 3.14
N ILE A 15 13.75 -2.63 2.25
CA ILE A 15 14.38 -1.77 1.24
C ILE A 15 15.26 -0.68 1.88
N THR A 16 14.98 -0.32 3.13
CA THR A 16 15.79 0.59 3.96
C THR A 16 17.19 0.04 4.26
N GLU A 17 17.39 -1.29 4.29
CA GLU A 17 18.71 -1.91 4.52
C GLU A 17 19.69 -1.58 3.38
N TRP A 18 19.18 -1.33 2.17
CA TRP A 18 20.01 -0.95 1.02
C TRP A 18 20.46 0.51 1.09
N SER A 19 19.58 1.39 1.59
CA SER A 19 19.87 2.80 1.81
C SER A 19 18.89 3.36 2.82
N GLU A 20 19.37 3.56 4.05
CA GLU A 20 18.57 4.07 5.16
C GLU A 20 18.00 5.45 4.82
N SER A 21 18.87 6.38 4.39
CA SER A 21 18.48 7.76 4.08
C SER A 21 17.40 7.87 2.99
N LEU A 22 17.46 7.03 1.95
CA LEU A 22 16.45 7.05 0.88
C LEU A 22 15.19 6.29 1.31
N GLY A 23 15.35 5.17 2.01
CA GLY A 23 14.23 4.38 2.51
C GLY A 23 13.37 5.16 3.51
N GLU A 24 13.98 5.84 4.48
CA GLU A 24 13.28 6.70 5.44
C GLU A 24 12.48 7.79 4.74
N LYS A 25 13.10 8.54 3.80
CA LYS A 25 12.40 9.57 3.02
C LYS A 25 11.23 9.01 2.22
N PHE A 26 11.41 7.84 1.63
CA PHE A 26 10.33 7.16 0.91
C PHE A 26 9.18 6.80 1.83
N PHE A 27 9.46 6.19 3.00
CA PHE A 27 8.41 5.79 3.95
C PHE A 27 7.75 6.99 4.63
N ASP A 28 8.47 8.07 4.88
CA ASP A 28 7.89 9.33 5.38
C ASP A 28 6.87 9.89 4.39
N TYR A 29 7.25 9.98 3.11
CA TYR A 29 6.33 10.36 2.05
C TYR A 29 5.14 9.38 1.96
N TYR A 30 5.42 8.08 1.86
CA TYR A 30 4.43 7.02 1.68
C TYR A 30 3.41 6.96 2.82
N ASN A 31 3.83 7.16 4.07
CA ASN A 31 2.93 7.20 5.21
C ASN A 31 2.19 8.55 5.29
N SER A 32 2.83 9.65 4.88
CA SER A 32 2.20 10.98 4.92
C SER A 32 0.99 11.10 4.01
N VAL A 33 0.98 10.41 2.85
CA VAL A 33 -0.13 10.50 1.90
C VAL A 33 -1.44 9.98 2.50
N PHE A 34 -1.40 9.04 3.45
CA PHE A 34 -2.58 8.47 4.11
C PHE A 34 -3.10 9.26 5.32
N LYS A 35 -2.44 10.36 5.72
CA LYS A 35 -2.92 11.21 6.81
C LYS A 35 -4.26 11.87 6.46
N GLU A 36 -5.09 12.15 7.46
CA GLU A 36 -6.35 12.90 7.32
C GLU A 36 -6.14 14.25 6.60
N GLY A 37 -7.11 14.66 5.78
CA GLY A 37 -7.06 15.93 5.06
C GLY A 37 -8.40 16.21 4.38
N ALA A 38 -8.38 16.65 3.12
CA ALA A 38 -9.61 16.78 2.33
C ALA A 38 -10.28 15.44 2.02
N LEU A 39 -9.51 14.35 2.08
CA LEU A 39 -9.97 12.97 1.99
C LEU A 39 -9.53 12.23 3.26
N THR A 40 -10.43 11.38 3.75
CA THR A 40 -10.18 10.47 4.85
C THR A 40 -9.15 9.40 4.45
N PRO A 41 -8.43 8.79 5.40
CA PRO A 41 -7.57 7.65 5.13
C PRO A 41 -8.32 6.50 4.44
N ARG A 42 -9.61 6.31 4.77
CA ARG A 42 -10.47 5.30 4.15
C ARG A 42 -10.65 5.54 2.65
N GLU A 43 -11.01 6.77 2.26
CA GLU A 43 -11.16 7.13 0.84
C GLU A 43 -9.84 6.98 0.07
N LYS A 44 -8.73 7.33 0.70
CA LYS A 44 -7.40 7.18 0.11
C LYS A 44 -7.03 5.72 -0.12
N SER A 45 -7.41 4.82 0.78
CA SER A 45 -7.21 3.37 0.60
C SER A 45 -8.05 2.81 -0.53
N LEU A 46 -9.29 3.28 -0.70
CA LEU A 46 -10.12 2.89 -1.84
C LEU A 46 -9.51 3.34 -3.17
N ILE A 47 -9.01 4.59 -3.22
CA ILE A 47 -8.29 5.11 -4.39
C ILE A 47 -7.02 4.29 -4.65
N ALA A 48 -6.25 3.96 -3.62
CA ALA A 48 -5.03 3.17 -3.74
C ALA A 48 -5.32 1.76 -4.27
N LEU A 49 -6.42 1.13 -3.83
CA LEU A 49 -6.87 -0.16 -4.36
C LEU A 49 -7.26 -0.05 -5.84
N ALA A 50 -7.98 1.00 -6.23
CA ALA A 50 -8.31 1.24 -7.63
C ALA A 50 -7.04 1.39 -8.50
N VAL A 51 -6.06 2.20 -8.06
CA VAL A 51 -4.77 2.37 -8.75
C VAL A 51 -3.99 1.06 -8.81
N ALA A 52 -4.01 0.23 -7.76
CA ALA A 52 -3.35 -1.06 -7.77
C ALA A 52 -3.90 -2.01 -8.84
N HIS A 53 -5.21 -1.97 -9.09
CA HIS A 53 -5.84 -2.70 -10.18
C HIS A 53 -5.49 -2.15 -11.56
N THR A 54 -5.38 -0.82 -11.72
CA THR A 54 -5.00 -0.23 -13.02
C THR A 54 -3.55 -0.57 -13.40
N GLU A 55 -2.64 -0.56 -12.42
CA GLU A 55 -1.23 -0.92 -12.61
C GLU A 55 -0.99 -2.44 -12.63
N MET A 56 -2.03 -3.24 -12.37
CA MET A 56 -1.95 -4.70 -12.25
C MET A 56 -0.85 -5.17 -11.29
N CYS A 57 -0.64 -4.41 -10.20
CA CYS A 57 0.39 -4.73 -9.20
C CYS A 57 -0.19 -5.72 -8.17
N PRO A 58 0.14 -7.03 -8.21
CA PRO A 58 -0.48 -8.02 -7.34
C PRO A 58 -0.19 -7.76 -5.85
N TYR A 59 1.01 -7.28 -5.52
CA TYR A 59 1.35 -6.91 -4.13
C TYR A 59 0.57 -5.70 -3.65
N CYS A 60 0.33 -4.73 -4.53
CA CYS A 60 -0.43 -3.53 -4.20
C CYS A 60 -1.92 -3.86 -4.02
N ILE A 61 -2.46 -4.76 -4.85
CA ILE A 61 -3.85 -5.24 -4.73
C ILE A 61 -4.02 -5.93 -3.37
N ASP A 62 -3.12 -6.84 -2.99
CA ASP A 62 -3.17 -7.51 -1.68
C ASP A 62 -3.06 -6.51 -0.51
N ALA A 63 -2.07 -5.61 -0.57
CA ALA A 63 -1.83 -4.60 0.46
C ALA A 63 -3.05 -3.69 0.68
N TYR A 64 -3.59 -3.11 -0.38
CA TYR A 64 -4.69 -2.14 -0.27
C TYR A 64 -6.07 -2.80 -0.13
N THR A 65 -6.23 -4.06 -0.53
CA THR A 65 -7.43 -4.85 -0.16
C THR A 65 -7.47 -5.00 1.36
N LYS A 66 -6.34 -5.41 1.97
CA LYS A 66 -6.27 -5.60 3.41
C LYS A 66 -6.43 -4.29 4.19
N ASP A 67 -5.71 -3.24 3.81
CA ASP A 67 -5.82 -1.92 4.45
C ASP A 67 -7.23 -1.32 4.29
N GLY A 68 -7.87 -1.52 3.12
CA GLY A 68 -9.26 -1.13 2.90
C GLY A 68 -10.25 -1.84 3.85
N LEU A 69 -10.12 -3.16 3.99
CA LEU A 69 -10.92 -3.95 4.93
C LEU A 69 -10.71 -3.50 6.38
N GLU A 70 -9.46 -3.24 6.79
CA GLU A 70 -9.13 -2.74 8.13
C GLU A 70 -9.73 -1.35 8.41
N ARG A 71 -9.96 -0.55 7.36
CA ARG A 71 -10.61 0.77 7.42
C ARG A 71 -12.13 0.72 7.19
N GLY A 72 -12.72 -0.47 7.08
CA GLY A 72 -14.17 -0.65 6.95
C GLY A 72 -14.73 -0.32 5.56
N ILE A 73 -13.95 -0.54 4.50
CA ILE A 73 -14.48 -0.60 3.13
C ILE A 73 -15.25 -1.92 2.97
N THR A 74 -16.48 -1.87 2.43
CA THR A 74 -17.26 -3.10 2.16
C THR A 74 -17.03 -3.60 0.73
N LYS A 75 -17.60 -4.75 0.39
CA LYS A 75 -17.40 -5.35 -0.94
C LYS A 75 -18.05 -4.54 -2.07
N GLU A 76 -19.10 -3.79 -1.73
CA GLU A 76 -19.88 -2.96 -2.65
C GLU A 76 -19.18 -1.65 -3.02
N GLU A 77 -18.16 -1.26 -2.25
CA GLU A 77 -17.33 -0.06 -2.45
C GLU A 77 -16.01 -0.42 -3.11
#